data_AF-T1II80-F1
#
_entry.id   AF-T1II80-F1
#
_cell.length_a   1.000
_cell.length_b   1.000
_cell.length_c   1.000
_cell.angle_alpha   90.00
_cell.angle_beta   90.00
_cell.angle_gamma   90.00
#
_symmetry.space_group_name_H-M   'P 1'
#
loop_
_entity.id
_entity.type
_entity.pdbx_description
1 polymer ?
#
loop_
_entity_poly.entity_id
_entity_poly.type
_entity_poly.pdbx_seq_one_letter_code
_entity_poly.pdbx_strand_id
1 'polypeptide(L)'
;MSDISATLIPLNHKIYQHYKSISRAYSVGGQEFCFDEKTLPVIKSFQNFQVREDDVFVLSFPKTGTVPYCTTWMQEIVYLLLNDVDFKKANATIRDDVIPYGDFDMASLEFANNLPSPRLIKLHLHLLSFLPAAMLTTKCKDQGKVIEEMAEFLNKSVSKNEIKMIADHCKFDNMKQNPAANRTGFQQEQAINNDFVFMRKGIVGNWKTEMSLELVTKIDKWIIENTADCPDLREIFF
;
A
#
# COMPACT_ATOMS: atom_id res chain seq x y z
N MET A 1 1.69 25.84 -3.90
CA MET A 1 1.49 25.09 -2.64
C MET A 1 0.03 25.21 -2.29
N SER A 2 -0.75 24.13 -2.41
CA SER A 2 -2.11 24.07 -1.86
C SER A 2 -1.98 24.02 -0.34
N ASP A 3 -2.53 25.01 0.34
CA ASP A 3 -2.61 25.01 1.80
C ASP A 3 -3.51 23.84 2.21
N ILE A 4 -2.98 22.88 2.95
CA ILE A 4 -3.73 21.68 3.35
C ILE A 4 -4.71 22.11 4.44
N SER A 5 -5.90 22.54 4.03
CA SER A 5 -6.98 22.88 4.94
C SER A 5 -7.44 21.61 5.66
N ALA A 6 -7.22 21.55 6.97
CA ALA A 6 -7.63 20.45 7.83
C ALA A 6 -8.72 20.93 8.80
N THR A 7 -9.86 20.25 8.78
CA THR A 7 -11.02 20.55 9.62
C THR A 7 -11.19 19.46 10.65
N LEU A 8 -11.21 19.80 11.94
CA LEU A 8 -11.43 18.83 13.01
C LEU A 8 -12.81 18.18 12.87
N ILE A 9 -12.87 16.84 12.91
CA ILE A 9 -14.12 16.10 12.93
C ILE A 9 -14.75 16.20 14.34
N PRO A 10 -16.02 16.63 14.46
CA PRO A 10 -16.68 16.81 15.75
C PRO A 10 -16.63 15.56 16.64
N LEU A 11 -16.30 15.71 17.92
CA LEU A 11 -16.11 14.59 18.86
C LEU A 11 -17.36 13.71 19.06
N ASN A 12 -18.55 14.21 18.74
CA ASN A 12 -19.79 13.45 18.76
C ASN A 12 -20.01 12.59 17.49
N HIS A 13 -19.12 12.66 16.51
CA HIS A 13 -19.20 11.90 15.27
C HIS A 13 -19.00 10.39 15.52
N LYS A 14 -19.71 9.55 14.74
CA LYS A 14 -19.68 8.08 14.85
C LYS A 14 -18.29 7.45 14.79
N ILE A 15 -17.31 8.12 14.19
CA ILE A 15 -15.93 7.63 14.08
C ILE A 15 -15.33 7.33 15.46
N TYR A 16 -15.57 8.19 16.45
CA TYR A 16 -15.04 8.02 17.81
C TYR A 16 -15.75 6.92 18.60
N GLN A 17 -16.94 6.50 18.15
CA GLN A 17 -17.65 5.35 18.73
C GLN A 17 -17.03 4.02 18.28
N HIS A 18 -16.60 3.96 17.01
CA HIS A 18 -16.03 2.75 16.41
C HIS A 18 -14.51 2.63 16.57
N TYR A 19 -13.79 3.75 16.61
CA TYR A 19 -12.32 3.78 16.69
C TYR A 19 -11.84 4.41 18.02
N LYS A 20 -11.92 3.62 19.10
CA LYS A 20 -11.61 4.10 20.47
C LYS A 20 -10.16 4.53 20.69
N SER A 21 -9.23 4.11 19.83
CA SER A 21 -7.82 4.52 19.88
C SER A 21 -7.56 5.90 19.29
N ILE A 22 -8.53 6.48 18.57
CA ILE A 22 -8.40 7.78 17.92
C ILE A 22 -9.06 8.83 18.83
N SER A 23 -8.25 9.77 19.34
CA SER A 23 -8.71 10.89 20.15
C SER A 23 -9.23 12.06 19.30
N ARG A 24 -8.57 12.31 18.16
CA ARG A 24 -8.88 13.40 17.23
C ARG A 24 -8.63 12.94 15.80
N ALA A 25 -9.59 13.23 14.93
CA ALA A 25 -9.50 13.00 13.50
C ALA A 25 -9.77 14.30 12.74
N TYR A 26 -9.09 14.47 11.62
CA TYR A 26 -9.13 15.65 10.77
C TYR A 26 -9.59 15.26 9.38
N SER A 27 -10.54 16.03 8.87
CA SER A 27 -10.95 16.01 7.48
C SER A 27 -10.01 16.90 6.66
N VAL A 28 -9.48 16.38 5.57
CA VAL A 28 -8.56 17.10 4.67
C VAL A 28 -9.12 17.06 3.24
N GLY A 29 -8.92 18.14 2.48
CA GLY A 29 -9.33 18.22 1.07
C GLY A 29 -10.85 18.31 0.87
N GLY A 30 -11.57 19.05 1.71
CA GLY A 30 -13.01 19.23 1.54
C GLY A 30 -13.87 18.01 1.92
N GLN A 31 -13.45 17.23 2.93
CA GLN A 31 -14.09 15.97 3.37
C GLN A 31 -13.81 14.74 2.53
N GLU A 32 -12.85 14.81 1.62
CA GLU A 32 -12.39 13.64 0.87
C GLU A 32 -11.58 12.66 1.74
N PHE A 33 -10.75 13.17 2.65
CA PHE A 33 -9.82 12.34 3.41
C PHE A 33 -9.95 12.54 4.92
N CYS A 34 -9.72 11.46 5.68
CA CYS A 34 -9.75 11.45 7.14
C CYS A 34 -8.41 10.94 7.69
N PHE A 35 -7.73 11.77 8.48
CA PHE A 35 -6.46 11.44 9.12
C PHE A 35 -6.54 11.62 10.63
N ASP A 36 -5.72 10.88 11.37
CA ASP A 36 -5.58 11.12 12.81
C ASP A 36 -4.69 12.34 13.09
N GLU A 37 -4.62 12.76 14.35
CA GLU A 37 -3.80 13.89 14.78
C GLU A 37 -2.30 13.71 14.49
N LYS A 38 -1.80 12.47 14.48
CA LYS A 38 -0.38 12.17 14.29
C LYS A 38 0.06 12.22 12.83
N THR A 39 -0.81 11.85 11.90
CA THR A 39 -0.50 11.82 10.47
C THR A 39 -0.49 13.23 9.86
N LEU A 40 -1.26 14.17 10.41
CA LEU A 40 -1.40 15.51 9.82
C LEU A 40 -0.08 16.30 9.72
N PRO A 41 0.80 16.34 10.75
CA PRO A 41 2.13 16.95 10.64
C PRO A 41 3.03 16.27 9.59
N VAL A 42 2.92 14.94 9.45
CA VAL A 42 3.70 14.17 8.46
C VAL A 42 3.31 14.60 7.06
N ILE A 43 2.01 14.68 6.75
CA ILE A 43 1.51 15.14 5.45
C ILE A 43 2.00 16.54 5.12
N LYS A 44 1.91 17.48 6.08
CA LYS A 44 2.40 18.85 5.89
C LYS A 44 3.90 18.88 5.62
N SER A 45 4.68 18.08 6.35
CA SER A 45 6.13 17.98 6.17
C SER A 45 6.50 17.33 4.84
N PHE A 46 5.72 16.35 4.40
CA PHE A 46 5.90 15.66 3.13
C PHE A 46 5.80 16.60 1.92
N GLN A 47 5.10 17.75 2.04
CA GLN A 47 5.07 18.76 0.98
C GLN A 47 6.46 19.34 0.66
N ASN A 48 7.42 19.25 1.58
CA ASN A 48 8.79 19.72 1.41
C ASN A 48 9.79 18.57 1.16
N PHE A 49 9.28 17.34 0.93
CA PHE A 49 10.11 16.17 0.69
C PHE A 49 10.98 16.36 -0.55
N GLN A 50 12.28 16.10 -0.43
CA GLN A 50 13.25 16.27 -1.52
C GLN A 50 13.24 15.03 -2.41
N VAL A 51 12.56 15.14 -3.55
CA VAL A 51 12.49 14.08 -4.57
C VAL A 51 13.76 14.09 -5.42
N ARG A 52 14.30 12.90 -5.70
CA ARG A 52 15.44 12.67 -6.60
C ARG A 52 14.94 12.00 -7.88
N GLU A 53 15.67 12.16 -8.98
CA GLU A 53 15.28 11.63 -10.29
C GLU A 53 15.22 10.09 -10.33
N ASP A 54 15.96 9.42 -9.43
CA ASP A 54 16.06 7.97 -9.34
C ASP A 54 15.24 7.37 -8.17
N ASP A 55 14.37 8.17 -7.55
CA ASP A 55 13.46 7.68 -6.52
C ASP A 55 12.35 6.81 -7.15
N VAL A 56 12.06 5.68 -6.50
CA VAL A 56 10.97 4.79 -6.86
C VAL A 56 9.93 4.78 -5.75
N PHE A 57 8.70 5.19 -6.07
CA PHE A 57 7.59 5.22 -5.11
C PHE A 57 6.62 4.07 -5.35
N VAL A 58 6.28 3.33 -4.30
CA VAL A 58 5.21 2.33 -4.29
C VAL A 58 4.00 2.93 -3.58
N LEU A 59 2.97 3.27 -4.35
CA LEU A 59 1.74 3.90 -3.88
C LEU A 59 0.59 2.89 -3.80
N SER A 60 -0.15 2.89 -2.69
CA SER A 60 -1.38 2.08 -2.58
C SER A 60 -2.26 2.55 -1.42
N PHE A 61 -3.56 2.23 -1.47
CA PHE A 61 -4.40 2.35 -0.28
C PHE A 61 -4.06 1.22 0.72
N PRO A 62 -4.12 1.46 2.04
CA PRO A 62 -3.90 0.41 3.02
C PRO A 62 -4.79 -0.81 2.74
N LYS A 63 -4.16 -1.98 2.61
CA LYS A 63 -4.85 -3.25 2.34
C LYS A 63 -5.55 -3.37 0.98
N THR A 64 -5.32 -2.48 0.00
CA THR A 64 -5.83 -2.69 -1.37
C THR A 64 -5.07 -3.74 -2.15
N GLY A 65 -5.82 -4.41 -3.02
CA GLY A 65 -5.47 -5.62 -3.76
C GLY A 65 -6.60 -6.64 -3.59
N THR A 66 -6.91 -7.43 -4.61
CA THR A 66 -7.81 -8.60 -4.48
C THR A 66 -7.29 -9.61 -3.44
N VAL A 67 -6.05 -9.41 -3.01
CA VAL A 67 -5.35 -10.04 -1.90
C VAL A 67 -4.69 -8.89 -1.11
N PRO A 68 -4.85 -8.77 0.22
CA PRO A 68 -4.41 -7.59 1.01
C PRO A 68 -2.88 -7.32 1.10
N TYR A 69 -2.10 -7.74 0.09
CA TYR A 69 -0.64 -7.77 0.07
C TYR A 69 -0.02 -7.22 -1.22
N CYS A 70 -0.80 -6.55 -2.10
CA CYS A 70 -0.24 -5.96 -3.32
C CYS A 70 0.93 -5.04 -3.02
N THR A 71 0.85 -4.16 -2.01
CA THR A 71 2.00 -3.30 -1.66
C THR A 71 3.24 -4.11 -1.26
N THR A 72 3.08 -5.21 -0.52
CA THR A 72 4.21 -6.04 -0.08
C THR A 72 4.81 -6.82 -1.26
N TRP A 73 3.98 -7.31 -2.17
CA TRP A 73 4.47 -7.94 -3.41
C TRP A 73 5.17 -6.95 -4.32
N MET A 74 4.60 -5.77 -4.53
CA MET A 74 5.21 -4.71 -5.34
C MET A 74 6.55 -4.28 -4.74
N GLN A 75 6.63 -4.13 -3.42
CA GLN A 75 7.89 -3.88 -2.70
C GLN A 75 8.91 -5.00 -2.96
N GLU A 76 8.53 -6.28 -2.84
CA GLU A 76 9.44 -7.41 -3.05
C GLU A 76 9.95 -7.48 -4.50
N ILE A 77 9.05 -7.33 -5.48
CA ILE A 77 9.39 -7.37 -6.90
C ILE A 77 10.34 -6.23 -7.24
N VAL A 78 9.99 -4.99 -6.87
CA VAL A 78 10.82 -3.82 -7.15
C VAL A 78 12.17 -3.94 -6.42
N TYR A 79 12.19 -4.42 -5.18
CA TYR A 79 13.43 -4.66 -4.46
C TYR A 79 14.34 -5.67 -5.17
N LEU A 80 13.80 -6.80 -5.62
CA LEU A 80 14.55 -7.82 -6.37
C LEU A 80 15.06 -7.25 -7.70
N LEU A 81 14.25 -6.51 -8.44
CA LEU A 81 14.64 -5.88 -9.70
C LEU A 81 15.77 -4.84 -9.53
N LEU A 82 15.72 -4.05 -8.45
CA LEU A 82 16.76 -3.07 -8.14
C LEU A 82 18.07 -3.71 -7.64
N ASN A 83 17.99 -4.91 -7.06
CA ASN A 83 19.13 -5.65 -6.51
C ASN A 83 19.54 -6.86 -7.36
N ASP A 84 19.37 -6.76 -8.69
CA ASP A 84 19.85 -7.72 -9.68
C ASP A 84 19.41 -9.18 -9.38
N VAL A 85 18.18 -9.32 -8.88
CA VAL A 85 17.52 -10.60 -8.59
C VAL A 85 18.28 -11.44 -7.54
N ASP A 86 18.98 -10.78 -6.60
CA ASP A 86 19.67 -11.46 -5.49
C ASP A 86 18.70 -11.90 -4.38
N PHE A 87 18.23 -13.15 -4.48
CA PHE A 87 17.37 -13.77 -3.47
C PHE A 87 18.05 -13.98 -2.11
N LYS A 88 19.38 -14.13 -2.06
CA LYS A 88 20.09 -14.30 -0.78
C LYS A 88 20.06 -13.00 -0.01
N LYS A 89 20.38 -11.89 -0.67
CA LYS A 89 20.29 -10.54 -0.11
C LYS A 89 18.85 -10.22 0.29
N ALA A 90 17.86 -10.53 -0.57
CA ALA A 90 16.45 -10.30 -0.27
C ALA A 90 16.00 -11.07 0.99
N ASN A 91 16.36 -12.33 1.16
CA ASN A 91 15.97 -13.10 2.35
C ASN A 91 16.69 -12.65 3.63
N ALA A 92 17.90 -12.08 3.52
CA ALA A 92 18.66 -11.58 4.66
C ALA A 92 18.25 -10.15 5.10
N THR A 93 17.46 -9.44 4.28
CA THR A 93 17.15 -8.01 4.51
C THR A 93 15.67 -7.84 4.85
N ILE A 94 15.39 -7.34 6.06
CA ILE A 94 14.02 -7.01 6.48
C ILE A 94 13.54 -5.82 5.66
N ARG A 95 12.35 -5.94 5.04
CA ARG A 95 11.86 -4.94 4.08
C ARG A 95 11.61 -3.58 4.73
N ASP A 96 11.13 -3.57 5.97
CA ASP A 96 10.83 -2.34 6.71
C ASP A 96 12.11 -1.54 7.06
N ASP A 97 13.28 -2.17 7.06
CA ASP A 97 14.58 -1.52 7.33
C ASP A 97 15.18 -0.83 6.10
N VAL A 98 14.68 -1.14 4.91
CA VAL A 98 15.25 -0.65 3.64
C VAL A 98 14.23 0.06 2.76
N ILE A 99 12.92 -0.11 3.04
CA ILE A 99 11.82 0.57 2.36
C ILE A 99 11.09 1.42 3.41
N PRO A 100 11.44 2.71 3.56
CA PRO A 100 10.77 3.59 4.51
C PRO A 100 9.29 3.76 4.16
N TYR A 101 8.46 3.84 5.19
CA TYR A 101 7.05 4.18 5.05
C TYR A 101 6.90 5.70 5.20
N GLY A 102 7.02 6.43 4.09
CA GLY A 102 7.27 7.87 4.07
C GLY A 102 6.18 8.76 4.67
N ASP A 103 5.01 8.20 4.94
CA ASP A 103 3.84 8.87 5.52
C ASP A 103 3.34 8.25 6.83
N PHE A 104 4.12 7.37 7.44
CA PHE A 104 3.75 6.75 8.71
C PHE A 104 3.94 7.70 9.90
N ASP A 105 5.15 8.20 10.06
CA ASP A 105 5.53 9.14 11.11
C ASP A 105 6.72 10.01 10.65
N MET A 106 7.06 11.01 11.47
CA MET A 106 8.16 11.93 11.18
C MET A 106 9.52 11.22 11.11
N ALA A 107 9.72 10.17 11.92
CA ALA A 107 10.97 9.41 11.93
C ALA A 107 11.17 8.65 10.62
N SER A 108 10.11 8.05 10.08
CA SER A 108 10.11 7.36 8.79
C SER A 108 10.36 8.32 7.63
N LEU A 109 9.82 9.53 7.70
CA LEU A 109 10.09 10.59 6.72
C LEU A 109 11.54 11.07 6.76
N GLU A 110 12.10 11.26 7.94
CA GLU A 110 13.52 11.62 8.11
C GLU A 110 14.44 10.50 7.64
N PHE A 111 14.12 9.25 7.99
CA PHE A 111 14.81 8.07 7.51
C PHE A 111 14.83 8.01 5.98
N ALA A 112 13.68 8.26 5.32
CA ALA A 112 13.61 8.31 3.86
C ALA A 112 14.51 9.39 3.23
N ASN A 113 14.67 10.55 3.88
CA ASN A 113 15.57 11.60 3.41
C ASN A 113 17.05 11.22 3.49
N ASN A 114 17.42 10.45 4.51
CA ASN A 114 18.81 10.07 4.79
C ASN A 114 19.31 8.84 4.00
N LEU A 115 18.43 8.13 3.28
CA LEU A 115 18.82 6.96 2.51
C LEU A 115 19.66 7.31 1.26
N PRO A 116 20.63 6.45 0.89
CA PRO A 116 21.36 6.56 -0.36
C PRO A 116 20.46 6.26 -1.57
N SER A 117 20.81 6.82 -2.72
CA SER A 117 20.13 6.61 -3.99
C SER A 117 20.55 5.29 -4.67
N PRO A 118 19.65 4.60 -5.43
CA PRO A 118 18.22 4.90 -5.61
C PRO A 118 17.40 4.49 -4.39
N ARG A 119 16.38 5.29 -4.03
CA ARG A 119 15.53 5.04 -2.87
C ARG A 119 14.22 4.38 -3.31
N LEU A 120 13.84 3.30 -2.62
CA LEU A 120 12.52 2.68 -2.76
C LEU A 120 11.65 3.10 -1.57
N ILE A 121 10.60 3.89 -1.81
CA ILE A 121 9.78 4.49 -0.74
C ILE A 121 8.34 4.00 -0.87
N LYS A 122 7.76 3.56 0.25
CA LYS A 122 6.36 3.15 0.33
C LYS A 122 5.51 4.31 0.85
N LEU A 123 4.36 4.56 0.21
CA LEU A 123 3.38 5.55 0.68
C LEU A 123 1.95 4.98 0.67
N HIS A 124 1.15 5.38 1.66
CA HIS A 124 -0.30 5.17 1.69
C HIS A 124 -1.11 6.48 1.54
N LEU A 125 -0.42 7.61 1.33
CA LEU A 125 -1.05 8.89 1.00
C LEU A 125 -1.76 8.82 -0.34
N HIS A 126 -2.98 9.35 -0.33
CA HIS A 126 -3.78 9.52 -1.52
C HIS A 126 -3.29 10.75 -2.28
N LEU A 127 -2.24 10.58 -3.08
CA LEU A 127 -1.88 11.54 -4.13
C LEU A 127 -2.66 11.27 -5.44
N LEU A 128 -3.63 10.34 -5.38
CA LEU A 128 -4.43 9.83 -6.49
C LEU A 128 -5.29 10.88 -7.19
N SER A 129 -5.59 12.03 -6.57
CA SER A 129 -6.32 13.13 -7.23
C SER A 129 -5.59 13.71 -8.45
N PHE A 130 -4.34 13.30 -8.71
CA PHE A 130 -3.51 13.74 -9.83
C PHE A 130 -3.09 12.61 -10.80
N LEU A 131 -3.57 11.37 -10.60
CA LEU A 131 -3.24 10.26 -11.50
C LEU A 131 -4.27 10.14 -12.64
N PRO A 132 -3.86 9.82 -13.87
CA PRO A 132 -4.79 9.56 -14.96
C PRO A 132 -5.71 8.38 -14.63
N ALA A 133 -7.02 8.54 -14.81
CA ALA A 133 -8.01 7.47 -14.59
C ALA A 133 -7.68 6.16 -15.34
N ALA A 134 -6.95 6.26 -16.46
CA ALA A 134 -6.46 5.13 -17.25
C ALA A 134 -5.48 4.20 -16.50
N MET A 135 -4.86 4.65 -15.39
CA MET A 135 -3.98 3.82 -14.57
C MET A 135 -4.72 2.94 -13.55
N LEU A 136 -6.05 3.13 -13.39
CA LEU A 136 -6.87 2.42 -12.39
C LEU A 136 -7.62 1.20 -12.97
N THR A 137 -7.58 0.99 -14.29
CA THR A 137 -8.42 0.00 -15.00
C THR A 137 -7.68 -1.27 -15.41
N THR A 138 -6.36 -1.36 -15.19
CA THR A 138 -5.56 -2.48 -15.73
C THR A 138 -5.68 -3.73 -14.86
N LYS A 139 -6.47 -4.71 -15.32
CA LYS A 139 -6.46 -6.08 -14.78
C LYS A 139 -5.14 -6.75 -15.13
N CYS A 140 -4.25 -6.93 -14.16
CA CYS A 140 -3.09 -7.80 -14.36
C CYS A 140 -3.32 -9.16 -13.70
N LYS A 141 -3.74 -10.13 -14.51
CA LYS A 141 -3.87 -11.54 -14.13
C LYS A 141 -2.58 -12.34 -14.38
N ASP A 142 -1.62 -11.75 -15.10
CA ASP A 142 -0.34 -12.38 -15.41
C ASP A 142 0.77 -11.67 -14.61
N GLN A 143 1.22 -12.32 -13.55
CA GLN A 143 2.29 -11.82 -12.69
C GLN A 143 3.60 -11.67 -13.45
N GLY A 144 3.90 -12.55 -14.42
CA GLY A 144 5.12 -12.48 -15.22
C GLY A 144 5.12 -11.23 -16.10
N LYS A 145 3.98 -10.93 -16.72
CA LYS A 145 3.81 -9.71 -17.52
C LYS A 145 3.96 -8.44 -16.68
N VAL A 146 3.40 -8.39 -15.46
CA VAL A 146 3.61 -7.26 -14.54
C VAL A 146 5.10 -7.07 -14.24
N ILE A 147 5.81 -8.15 -13.93
CA ILE A 147 7.24 -8.10 -13.61
C ILE A 147 8.03 -7.60 -14.83
N GLU A 148 7.65 -8.00 -16.03
CA GLU A 148 8.24 -7.52 -17.29
C GLU A 148 8.00 -6.01 -17.50
N GLU A 149 6.74 -5.55 -17.41
CA GLU A 149 6.37 -4.13 -17.51
C GLU A 149 7.08 -3.28 -16.43
N MET A 150 7.26 -3.81 -15.23
CA MET A 150 8.02 -3.16 -14.16
C MET A 150 9.52 -3.10 -14.45
N ALA A 151 10.10 -4.17 -14.96
CA ALA A 151 11.49 -4.21 -15.33
C ALA A 151 11.79 -3.18 -16.43
N GLU A 152 10.90 -3.09 -17.43
CA GLU A 152 10.95 -2.06 -18.47
C GLU A 152 10.84 -0.66 -17.87
N PHE A 153 9.87 -0.43 -16.98
CA PHE A 153 9.70 0.86 -16.29
C PHE A 153 10.94 1.28 -15.50
N LEU A 154 11.62 0.33 -14.86
CA LEU A 154 12.85 0.56 -14.09
C LEU A 154 14.12 0.55 -14.94
N ASN A 155 14.01 0.40 -16.27
CA ASN A 155 15.14 0.23 -17.20
C ASN A 155 16.10 -0.90 -16.78
N LYS A 156 15.55 -2.02 -16.29
CA LYS A 156 16.29 -3.22 -15.88
C LYS A 156 16.09 -4.34 -16.90
N SER A 157 17.20 -4.93 -17.34
CA SER A 157 17.19 -6.12 -18.20
C SER A 157 16.98 -7.37 -17.35
N VAL A 158 15.90 -8.10 -17.60
CA VAL A 158 15.55 -9.32 -16.84
C VAL A 158 15.23 -10.45 -17.81
N SER A 159 15.80 -11.62 -17.59
CA SER A 159 15.53 -12.80 -18.40
C SER A 159 14.18 -13.44 -18.07
N LYS A 160 13.61 -14.19 -19.01
CA LYS A 160 12.38 -14.97 -18.77
C LYS A 160 12.50 -15.94 -17.59
N ASN A 161 13.70 -16.46 -17.33
CA ASN A 161 13.97 -17.34 -16.20
C ASN A 161 13.91 -16.55 -14.88
N GLU A 162 14.52 -15.37 -14.82
CA GLU A 162 14.46 -14.49 -13.64
C GLU A 162 13.04 -14.02 -13.36
N ILE A 163 12.27 -13.63 -14.38
CA ILE A 163 10.84 -13.30 -14.25
C ILE A 163 10.08 -14.46 -13.58
N LYS A 164 10.31 -15.70 -14.06
CA LYS A 164 9.69 -16.88 -13.48
C LYS A 164 10.12 -17.10 -12.02
N MET A 165 11.40 -16.93 -11.71
CA MET A 165 11.92 -17.06 -10.35
C MET A 165 11.32 -16.01 -9.40
N ILE A 166 11.21 -14.75 -9.85
CA ILE A 166 10.59 -13.67 -9.09
C ILE A 166 9.10 -13.98 -8.86
N ALA A 167 8.38 -14.41 -9.90
CA ALA A 167 6.97 -14.78 -9.80
C ALA A 167 6.76 -15.94 -8.81
N ASP A 168 7.60 -16.97 -8.90
CA ASP A 168 7.57 -18.13 -7.99
C ASP A 168 7.87 -17.71 -6.54
N HIS A 169 8.88 -16.87 -6.30
CA HIS A 169 9.21 -16.34 -4.97
C HIS A 169 8.07 -15.51 -4.39
N CYS A 170 7.43 -14.68 -5.21
CA CYS A 170 6.35 -13.78 -4.80
C CYS A 170 4.98 -14.48 -4.64
N LYS A 171 4.89 -15.80 -4.83
CA LYS A 171 3.67 -16.56 -4.52
C LYS A 171 3.27 -16.38 -3.06
N PHE A 172 1.96 -16.37 -2.82
CA PHE A 172 1.40 -16.07 -1.49
C PHE A 172 1.98 -16.97 -0.40
N ASP A 173 2.01 -18.29 -0.60
CA ASP A 173 2.48 -19.23 0.41
C ASP A 173 3.97 -19.06 0.73
N ASN A 174 4.78 -18.71 -0.28
CA ASN A 174 6.21 -18.45 -0.12
C ASN A 174 6.45 -17.16 0.65
N MET A 175 5.77 -16.07 0.26
CA MET A 175 5.85 -14.78 0.95
C MET A 175 5.33 -14.86 2.38
N LYS A 176 4.28 -15.65 2.64
CA LYS A 176 3.71 -15.87 3.97
C LYS A 176 4.71 -16.53 4.92
N GLN A 177 5.62 -17.35 4.41
CA GLN A 177 6.66 -18.02 5.19
C GLN A 177 7.94 -17.18 5.31
N ASN A 178 8.13 -16.16 4.47
CA ASN A 178 9.35 -15.34 4.44
C ASN A 178 9.37 -14.31 5.60
N PRO A 179 10.22 -14.49 6.64
CA PRO A 179 10.25 -13.62 7.83
C PRO A 179 10.49 -12.15 7.49
N ALA A 180 11.21 -11.91 6.41
CA ALA A 180 11.67 -10.59 6.06
C ALA A 180 10.63 -9.79 5.24
N ALA A 181 9.55 -10.44 4.75
CA ALA A 181 8.38 -9.80 4.10
C ALA A 181 7.08 -9.95 4.89
N ASN A 182 6.94 -10.98 5.73
CA ASN A 182 5.71 -11.27 6.46
C ASN A 182 5.60 -10.54 7.80
N ARG A 183 6.58 -9.68 8.14
CA ARG A 183 6.62 -8.82 9.33
C ARG A 183 6.39 -9.57 10.65
N THR A 184 6.88 -10.81 10.78
CA THR A 184 6.77 -11.59 12.03
C THR A 184 7.44 -10.90 13.22
N GLY A 185 8.53 -10.16 13.01
CA GLY A 185 9.18 -9.36 14.07
C GLY A 185 8.32 -8.22 14.63
N PHE A 186 7.45 -7.63 13.79
CA PHE A 186 6.61 -6.48 14.15
C PHE A 186 5.50 -6.84 15.16
N GLN A 187 5.11 -8.12 15.25
CA GLN A 187 4.13 -8.61 16.23
C GLN A 187 4.64 -8.48 17.66
N GLN A 188 5.95 -8.61 17.89
CA GLN A 188 6.54 -8.56 19.23
C GLN A 188 6.68 -7.12 19.75
N GLU A 189 6.91 -6.15 18.86
CA GLU A 189 7.21 -4.76 19.24
C GLU A 189 5.97 -3.91 19.54
N GLN A 190 4.82 -4.18 18.91
CA GLN A 190 3.64 -3.30 19.02
C GLN A 190 2.53 -3.78 19.96
N ALA A 191 2.74 -4.84 20.74
CA ALA A 191 1.71 -5.41 21.63
C ALA A 191 0.35 -5.61 20.93
N ILE A 192 0.39 -5.93 19.64
CA ILE A 192 -0.80 -6.24 18.86
C ILE A 192 -1.27 -7.62 19.34
N ASN A 193 -2.60 -7.80 19.50
CA ASN A 193 -3.21 -9.06 19.93
C ASN A 193 -2.52 -10.28 19.31
N ASN A 194 -2.25 -11.32 20.12
CA ASN A 194 -1.52 -12.54 19.72
C ASN A 194 -2.10 -13.25 18.49
N ASP A 195 -3.36 -12.96 18.14
CA ASP A 195 -4.05 -13.52 16.96
C ASP A 195 -3.79 -12.74 15.65
N PHE A 196 -3.12 -11.59 15.69
CA PHE A 196 -2.88 -10.79 14.49
C PHE A 196 -1.79 -11.42 13.63
N VAL A 197 -2.13 -11.82 12.41
CA VAL A 197 -1.17 -12.28 11.40
C VAL A 197 -1.16 -11.31 10.23
N PHE A 198 0.03 -10.80 9.87
CA PHE A 198 0.15 -9.83 8.77
C PHE A 198 -0.33 -10.43 7.44
N MET A 199 0.15 -11.64 7.08
CA MET A 199 -0.31 -12.41 5.91
C MET A 199 -1.39 -13.44 6.28
N ARG A 200 -2.66 -13.04 6.14
CA ARG A 200 -3.89 -13.78 6.51
C ARG A 200 -4.31 -14.88 5.51
N LYS A 201 -5.17 -14.54 4.52
CA LYS A 201 -5.84 -15.51 3.61
C LYS A 201 -5.45 -15.42 2.14
N GLY A 202 -5.31 -14.21 1.61
CA GLY A 202 -4.96 -14.00 0.20
C GLY A 202 -6.01 -14.50 -0.80
N ILE A 203 -7.30 -14.39 -0.46
CA ILE A 203 -8.42 -14.89 -1.28
C ILE A 203 -9.26 -13.71 -1.76
N VAL A 204 -9.50 -13.67 -3.08
CA VAL A 204 -10.35 -12.69 -3.74
C VAL A 204 -11.82 -12.94 -3.40
N GLY A 205 -12.58 -11.88 -3.09
CA GLY A 205 -14.03 -11.98 -2.86
C GLY A 205 -14.43 -12.55 -1.49
N ASN A 206 -13.48 -12.88 -0.61
CA ASN A 206 -13.74 -13.46 0.72
C ASN A 206 -14.51 -12.51 1.67
N TRP A 207 -14.68 -11.23 1.31
CA TRP A 207 -15.55 -10.31 2.06
C TRP A 207 -17.02 -10.75 2.04
N LYS A 208 -17.48 -11.44 0.98
CA LYS A 208 -18.85 -11.96 0.85
C LYS A 208 -19.19 -13.04 1.89
N THR A 209 -18.17 -13.72 2.44
CA THR A 209 -18.35 -14.74 3.50
C THR A 209 -18.09 -14.20 4.90
N GLU A 210 -17.42 -13.05 5.02
CA GLU A 210 -17.08 -12.41 6.30
C GLU A 210 -18.07 -11.32 6.73
N MET A 211 -18.84 -10.78 5.78
CA MET A 211 -19.80 -9.70 6.02
C MET A 211 -21.25 -10.18 5.96
N SER A 212 -22.15 -9.47 6.64
CA SER A 212 -23.59 -9.72 6.50
C SER A 212 -24.08 -9.32 5.11
N LEU A 213 -25.14 -9.98 4.64
CA LEU A 213 -25.77 -9.67 3.35
C LEU A 213 -26.23 -8.20 3.26
N GLU A 214 -26.68 -7.63 4.37
CA GLU A 214 -27.06 -6.22 4.45
C GLU A 214 -25.86 -5.30 4.15
N LEU A 215 -24.71 -5.55 4.78
CA LEU A 215 -23.50 -4.76 4.57
C LEU A 215 -22.97 -4.94 3.15
N VAL A 216 -22.99 -6.16 2.63
CA VAL A 216 -22.62 -6.48 1.25
C VAL A 216 -23.45 -5.64 0.27
N THR A 217 -24.78 -5.68 0.42
CA THR A 217 -25.71 -4.94 -0.43
C THR A 217 -25.46 -3.43 -0.37
N LYS A 218 -25.17 -2.91 0.83
CA LYS A 218 -24.89 -1.48 1.02
C LYS A 218 -23.59 -1.04 0.35
N ILE A 219 -22.55 -1.87 0.42
CA ILE A 219 -21.27 -1.63 -0.25
C ILE A 219 -21.45 -1.69 -1.76
N ASP A 220 -22.14 -2.73 -2.27
CA ASP A 220 -22.38 -2.89 -3.71
C ASP A 220 -23.13 -1.70 -4.30
N LYS A 221 -24.19 -1.24 -3.61
CA LYS A 221 -24.92 -0.04 -4.00
C LYS A 221 -24.02 1.20 -4.04
N TRP A 222 -23.20 1.40 -3.01
CA TRP A 222 -22.26 2.52 -2.95
C TRP A 222 -21.23 2.47 -4.08
N ILE A 223 -20.70 1.29 -4.41
CA ILE A 223 -19.76 1.10 -5.54
C ILE A 223 -20.44 1.49 -6.85
N ILE A 224 -21.67 1.01 -7.10
CA ILE A 224 -22.41 1.31 -8.34
C ILE A 224 -22.63 2.82 -8.49
N GLU A 225 -23.03 3.50 -7.41
CA GLU A 225 -23.26 4.95 -7.38
C GLU A 225 -21.97 5.74 -7.63
N ASN A 226 -20.85 5.36 -7.00
CA ASN A 226 -19.56 6.07 -7.11
C ASN A 226 -18.76 5.70 -8.37
N THR A 227 -19.20 4.69 -9.14
CA THR A 227 -18.62 4.30 -10.42
C THR A 227 -19.58 4.53 -11.59
N ALA A 228 -20.59 5.40 -11.41
CA ALA A 228 -21.57 5.75 -12.44
C ALA A 228 -20.91 6.17 -13.75
N ASP A 229 -19.85 6.98 -13.66
CA ASP A 229 -19.15 7.56 -14.82
C ASP A 229 -18.03 6.65 -15.37
N CYS A 230 -17.72 5.56 -14.68
CA CYS A 230 -16.64 4.63 -15.02
C CYS A 230 -17.08 3.17 -14.80
N PRO A 231 -18.09 2.69 -15.55
CA PRO A 231 -18.69 1.38 -15.33
C PRO A 231 -17.71 0.21 -15.48
N ASP A 232 -16.63 0.38 -16.24
CA ASP A 232 -15.60 -0.66 -16.45
C ASP A 232 -14.88 -1.04 -15.15
N LEU A 233 -14.79 -0.12 -14.17
CA LEU A 233 -14.21 -0.42 -12.85
C LEU A 233 -15.04 -1.45 -12.07
N ARG A 234 -16.32 -1.61 -12.40
CA ARG A 234 -17.22 -2.55 -11.71
C ARG A 234 -16.82 -4.01 -11.96
N GLU A 235 -16.18 -4.31 -13.09
CA GLU A 235 -15.69 -5.67 -13.38
C GLU A 235 -14.54 -6.12 -12.44
N ILE A 236 -14.03 -5.24 -11.59
CA ILE A 236 -13.07 -5.56 -10.53
C ILE A 236 -13.79 -6.03 -9.26
N PHE A 237 -14.99 -5.50 -9.01
CA PHE A 237 -15.73 -5.70 -7.76
C PHE A 237 -16.83 -6.78 -7.87
N PHE A 238 -17.40 -6.95 -9.07
CA PHE A 238 -18.48 -7.89 -9.38
C PHE A 238 -17.99 -9.00 -10.30
#